data_AF-A0A7C5XAQ6-F1
#
_entry.id   AF-A0A7C5XAQ6-F1
#
_cell.length_a   1.000
_cell.length_b   1.000
_cell.length_c   1.000
_cell.angle_alpha   90.00
_cell.angle_beta   90.00
_cell.angle_gamma   90.00
#
_symmetry.space_group_name_H-M   'P 1'
#
loop_
_entity.id
_entity.type
_entity.pdbx_description
1 polymer ?
#
loop_
_entity_poly.entity_id
_entity_poly.type
_entity_poly.pdbx_seq_one_letter_code
_entity_poly.pdbx_strand_id
1 'polypeptide(L)'
;MDIWPLLYHTGVAIFIVALGFVLGRVLRRAVDRLLFRLGFNDWFRRFNIGRALLRSGYTAGEFFGSVTAWLVYILFILLAAAYLALSFNNMHTYEWVMMAINVYLFGFVKFFILSIFGFILVDGFAEYIYKGALSKNENVVGPVAEYVRIILYLVVVTFALEQGGINVSTLSSMLTPITWGLAAAVVAVLVAEAFRKK
;
A
#
# COMPACT_ATOMS: atom_id res chain seq x y z
N MET A 1 -32.17 -6.91 34.66
CA MET A 1 -31.33 -6.84 33.44
C MET A 1 -32.26 -7.06 32.27
N ASP A 2 -32.54 -6.01 31.50
CA ASP A 2 -33.46 -6.12 30.37
C ASP A 2 -32.74 -6.83 29.22
N ILE A 3 -33.14 -8.06 28.95
CA ILE A 3 -32.57 -8.93 27.90
C ILE A 3 -32.92 -8.45 26.48
N TRP A 4 -33.98 -7.65 26.36
CA TRP A 4 -34.53 -7.18 25.09
C TRP A 4 -33.56 -6.28 24.28
N PRO A 5 -32.96 -5.22 24.85
CA PRO A 5 -31.97 -4.41 24.14
C PRO A 5 -30.73 -5.21 23.74
N LEU A 6 -30.31 -6.16 24.58
CA LEU A 6 -29.14 -6.99 24.31
C LEU A 6 -29.36 -7.89 23.08
N LEU A 7 -30.52 -8.55 22.99
CA LEU A 7 -30.91 -9.35 21.83
C LEU A 7 -31.00 -8.52 20.54
N TYR A 8 -31.53 -7.29 20.62
CA TYR A 8 -31.62 -6.40 19.47
C TYR A 8 -30.24 -6.03 18.92
N HIS A 9 -29.33 -5.55 19.77
CA HIS A 9 -28.00 -5.13 19.33
C HIS A 9 -27.15 -6.28 18.82
N THR A 10 -27.24 -7.46 19.44
CA THR A 10 -26.57 -8.67 18.94
C THR A 10 -27.13 -9.08 17.58
N GLY A 11 -28.45 -9.01 17.36
CA GLY A 11 -29.07 -9.28 16.07
C GLY A 11 -28.55 -8.35 14.95
N VAL A 12 -28.43 -7.05 15.24
CA VAL A 12 -27.87 -6.07 14.29
C VAL A 12 -26.39 -6.38 13.99
N ALA A 13 -25.59 -6.72 14.99
CA ALA A 13 -24.18 -7.08 14.79
C ALA A 13 -24.01 -8.32 13.90
N ILE A 14 -24.84 -9.36 14.11
CA ILE A 14 -24.86 -10.55 13.24
C ILE A 14 -25.24 -10.16 11.81
N PHE A 15 -26.23 -9.28 11.65
CA PHE A 15 -26.65 -8.79 10.34
C PHE A 15 -25.52 -8.02 9.61
N ILE A 16 -24.75 -7.19 10.33
CA ILE A 16 -23.58 -6.49 9.79
C ILE A 16 -22.56 -7.51 9.25
N VAL A 17 -22.21 -8.53 10.03
CA VAL A 17 -21.27 -9.57 9.59
C VAL A 17 -21.81 -10.36 8.38
N ALA A 18 -23.10 -10.69 8.41
CA ALA A 18 -23.75 -11.39 7.30
C ALA A 18 -23.69 -10.59 5.99
N LEU A 19 -23.96 -9.28 6.05
CA LEU A 19 -23.78 -8.37 4.91
C LEU A 19 -22.34 -8.36 4.42
N GLY A 20 -21.37 -8.30 5.33
CA GLY A 20 -19.95 -8.35 5.01
C GLY A 20 -19.55 -9.62 4.26
N PHE A 21 -20.12 -10.76 4.63
CA PHE A 21 -19.85 -12.03 3.96
C PHE A 21 -20.39 -12.06 2.52
N VAL A 22 -21.59 -11.51 2.31
CA VAL A 22 -22.16 -11.36 0.96
C VAL A 22 -21.30 -10.41 0.12
N LEU A 23 -20.99 -9.23 0.66
CA LEU A 23 -20.19 -8.21 -0.03
C LEU A 23 -18.77 -8.69 -0.34
N GLY A 24 -18.10 -9.38 0.59
CA GLY A 24 -16.76 -9.92 0.35
C GLY A 24 -16.74 -10.96 -0.77
N ARG A 25 -17.77 -11.80 -0.89
CA ARG A 25 -17.90 -12.72 -2.04
C ARG A 25 -18.14 -12.00 -3.36
N VAL A 26 -18.94 -10.93 -3.35
CA VAL A 26 -19.19 -10.12 -4.56
C VAL A 26 -17.89 -9.44 -4.99
N LEU A 27 -17.19 -8.80 -4.05
CA LEU A 27 -15.93 -8.11 -4.29
C LEU A 27 -14.83 -9.05 -4.77
N ARG A 28 -14.70 -10.25 -4.19
CA ARG A 28 -13.76 -11.27 -4.68
C ARG A 28 -13.95 -11.54 -6.16
N ARG A 29 -15.19 -11.79 -6.60
CA ARG A 29 -15.50 -12.05 -8.01
C ARG A 29 -15.36 -10.82 -8.90
N ALA A 30 -15.54 -9.62 -8.35
CA ALA A 30 -15.35 -8.38 -9.09
C ALA A 30 -13.86 -8.12 -9.34
N VAL A 31 -13.02 -8.23 -8.31
CA VAL A 31 -11.57 -8.05 -8.40
C VAL A 31 -10.94 -9.10 -9.30
N ASP A 32 -11.30 -10.36 -9.14
CA ASP A 32 -10.80 -11.45 -9.99
C ASP A 32 -11.12 -11.19 -11.48
N ARG A 33 -12.37 -10.87 -11.80
CA ARG A 33 -12.77 -10.52 -13.18
C ARG A 33 -12.07 -9.27 -13.72
N LEU A 34 -11.86 -8.26 -12.88
CA LEU A 34 -11.20 -7.02 -13.27
C LEU A 34 -9.72 -7.28 -13.60
N LEU A 35 -9.01 -8.00 -12.73
CA LEU A 35 -7.61 -8.36 -12.93
C LEU A 35 -7.43 -9.32 -14.13
N PHE A 36 -8.37 -10.24 -14.34
CA PHE A 36 -8.39 -11.08 -15.52
C PHE A 36 -8.52 -10.25 -16.81
N ARG A 37 -9.46 -9.28 -16.85
CA ARG A 37 -9.65 -8.40 -18.01
C ARG A 37 -8.46 -7.51 -18.33
N LEU A 38 -7.72 -7.08 -17.29
CA LEU A 38 -6.51 -6.28 -17.46
C LEU A 38 -5.30 -7.09 -17.95
N GLY A 39 -5.43 -8.40 -18.14
CA GLY A 39 -4.29 -9.27 -18.48
C GLY A 39 -3.26 -9.38 -17.35
N PHE A 40 -3.64 -8.98 -16.13
CA PHE A 40 -2.75 -8.94 -14.97
C PHE A 40 -2.20 -10.32 -14.64
N ASN A 41 -3.02 -11.37 -14.84
CA ASN A 41 -2.61 -12.75 -14.66
C ASN A 41 -1.38 -13.09 -15.50
N ASP A 42 -1.42 -12.81 -16.81
CA ASP A 42 -0.33 -13.14 -17.75
C ASP A 42 0.92 -12.31 -17.50
N TRP A 43 0.77 -11.04 -17.11
CA TRP A 43 1.87 -10.19 -16.67
C TRP A 43 2.55 -10.78 -15.43
N PHE A 44 1.77 -11.23 -14.43
CA PHE A 44 2.28 -11.82 -13.21
C PHE A 44 3.04 -13.14 -13.44
N ARG A 45 2.64 -13.97 -14.42
CA ARG A 45 3.34 -15.25 -14.74
C ARG A 45 4.80 -15.04 -15.16
N ARG A 46 5.14 -13.86 -15.67
CA ARG A 46 6.50 -13.51 -16.08
C ARG A 46 7.43 -13.29 -14.88
N PHE A 47 6.88 -13.04 -13.69
CA PHE A 47 7.65 -12.84 -12.46
C PHE A 47 7.82 -14.13 -11.66
N ASN A 48 8.94 -14.23 -10.92
CA ASN A 48 9.23 -15.35 -10.01
C ASN A 48 8.11 -15.59 -8.99
N ILE A 49 7.53 -14.51 -8.45
CA ILE A 49 6.44 -14.57 -7.47
C ILE A 49 5.17 -15.17 -8.10
N GLY A 50 4.83 -14.78 -9.33
CA GLY A 50 3.66 -15.33 -10.02
C GLY A 50 3.81 -16.82 -10.35
N ARG A 51 5.03 -17.29 -10.68
CA ARG A 51 5.29 -18.72 -10.87
C ARG A 51 5.14 -19.52 -9.57
N ALA A 52 5.57 -18.96 -8.44
CA ALA A 52 5.37 -19.58 -7.13
C ALA A 52 3.88 -19.65 -6.74
N LEU A 53 3.11 -18.60 -7.07
CA LEU A 53 1.67 -18.54 -6.81
C LEU A 53 0.87 -19.53 -7.68
N LEU A 54 1.26 -19.71 -8.95
CA LEU A 54 0.66 -20.74 -9.79
C LEU A 54 0.91 -22.16 -9.27
N ARG A 55 2.08 -22.41 -8.64
CA ARG A 55 2.38 -23.71 -8.02
C ARG A 55 1.49 -24.01 -6.81
N SER A 56 0.94 -22.99 -6.15
CA SER A 56 -0.07 -23.18 -5.09
C SER A 56 -1.49 -23.32 -5.63
N GLY A 57 -1.68 -23.37 -6.96
CA GLY A 57 -2.97 -23.58 -7.60
C GLY A 57 -3.84 -22.32 -7.72
N TYR A 58 -3.29 -21.14 -7.43
CA TYR A 58 -3.99 -19.85 -7.54
C TYR A 58 -3.46 -19.02 -8.71
N THR A 59 -4.36 -18.38 -9.45
CA THR A 59 -3.98 -17.27 -10.33
C THR A 59 -3.79 -15.97 -9.52
N ALA A 60 -3.10 -14.98 -10.08
CA ALA A 60 -2.90 -13.69 -9.41
C ALA A 60 -4.26 -13.01 -9.10
N GLY A 61 -5.18 -13.03 -10.05
CA GLY A 61 -6.55 -12.52 -9.91
C GLY A 61 -7.31 -13.19 -8.77
N GLU A 62 -7.27 -14.51 -8.67
CA GLU A 62 -7.92 -15.25 -7.60
C GLU A 62 -7.27 -14.98 -6.23
N PHE A 63 -5.94 -14.86 -6.18
CA PHE A 63 -5.22 -14.52 -4.96
C PHE A 63 -5.62 -13.13 -4.47
N PHE A 64 -5.50 -12.09 -5.31
CA PHE A 64 -5.88 -10.73 -4.93
C PHE A 64 -7.36 -10.62 -4.62
N GLY A 65 -8.24 -11.29 -5.38
CA GLY A 65 -9.66 -11.37 -5.07
C GLY A 65 -9.93 -12.04 -3.72
N SER A 66 -9.18 -13.08 -3.36
CA SER A 66 -9.25 -13.72 -2.05
C SER A 66 -8.79 -12.79 -0.92
N VAL A 67 -7.65 -12.10 -1.11
CA VAL A 67 -7.14 -11.11 -0.16
C VAL A 67 -8.17 -9.98 0.04
N THR A 68 -8.77 -9.46 -1.02
CA THR A 68 -9.84 -8.45 -0.92
C THR A 68 -11.04 -8.97 -0.13
N ALA A 69 -11.50 -10.20 -0.37
CA ALA A 69 -12.58 -10.79 0.42
C ALA A 69 -12.22 -10.88 1.91
N TRP A 70 -11.01 -11.34 2.23
CA TRP A 70 -10.56 -11.40 3.62
C TRP A 70 -10.50 -10.04 4.30
N LEU A 71 -10.00 -9.00 3.61
CA LEU A 71 -10.03 -7.63 4.12
C LEU A 71 -11.45 -7.16 4.40
N VAL A 72 -12.40 -7.47 3.51
CA VAL A 72 -13.82 -7.12 3.70
C VAL A 72 -14.44 -7.89 4.87
N TYR A 73 -14.16 -9.18 5.01
CA TYR A 73 -14.68 -9.96 6.14
C TYR A 73 -14.17 -9.42 7.47
N ILE A 74 -12.87 -9.15 7.57
CA ILE A 74 -12.26 -8.56 8.77
C ILE A 74 -12.87 -7.18 9.05
N LEU A 75 -13.04 -6.34 8.01
CA LEU A 75 -13.66 -5.02 8.14
C LEU A 75 -15.06 -5.12 8.76
N PHE A 76 -15.92 -5.99 8.25
CA PHE A 76 -17.28 -6.11 8.75
C PHE A 76 -17.37 -6.73 10.15
N ILE A 77 -16.45 -7.64 10.49
CA ILE A 77 -16.32 -8.15 11.86
C ILE A 77 -15.93 -7.02 12.81
N LEU A 78 -14.95 -6.20 12.44
CA LEU A 78 -14.53 -5.06 13.25
C LEU A 78 -15.64 -3.99 13.34
N LEU A 79 -16.37 -3.72 12.26
CA LEU A 79 -17.51 -2.79 12.30
C LEU A 79 -18.64 -3.30 13.19
N ALA A 80 -18.93 -4.60 13.18
CA ALA A 80 -19.88 -5.20 14.11
C ALA A 80 -19.42 -5.06 15.57
N ALA A 81 -18.12 -5.26 15.83
CA ALA A 81 -17.53 -5.04 17.15
C ALA A 81 -17.60 -3.56 17.59
N ALA A 82 -17.32 -2.63 16.69
CA ALA A 82 -17.44 -1.19 16.93
C ALA A 82 -18.89 -0.79 17.25
N TYR A 83 -19.86 -1.32 16.50
CA TYR A 83 -21.28 -1.10 16.75
C TYR A 83 -21.72 -1.59 18.13
N LEU A 84 -21.29 -2.80 18.53
CA LEU A 84 -21.58 -3.34 19.86
C LEU A 84 -20.92 -2.49 20.95
N ALA A 85 -19.66 -2.08 20.78
CA ALA A 85 -18.97 -1.22 21.73
C ALA A 85 -19.72 0.10 21.96
N LEU A 86 -20.20 0.74 20.89
CA LEU A 86 -21.00 1.95 20.97
C LEU A 86 -22.34 1.69 21.67
N SER A 87 -23.02 0.58 21.32
CA SER A 87 -24.33 0.22 21.90
C SER A 87 -24.27 -0.05 23.40
N PHE A 88 -23.15 -0.57 23.90
CA PHE A 88 -22.91 -0.79 25.35
C PHE A 88 -22.15 0.36 26.02
N ASN A 89 -22.04 1.51 25.36
CA ASN A 89 -21.38 2.72 25.88
C ASN A 89 -19.89 2.54 26.25
N ASN A 90 -19.21 1.59 25.61
CA ASN A 90 -17.78 1.31 25.78
C ASN A 90 -16.95 2.09 24.75
N MET A 91 -16.82 3.40 24.97
CA MET A 91 -16.16 4.32 24.03
C MET A 91 -14.70 3.94 23.75
N HIS A 92 -13.94 3.52 24.77
CA HIS A 92 -12.55 3.11 24.62
C HIS A 92 -12.38 1.93 23.63
N THR A 93 -13.28 0.94 23.69
CA THR A 93 -13.25 -0.19 22.76
C THR A 93 -13.60 0.25 21.34
N TYR A 94 -14.59 1.13 21.19
CA TYR A 94 -14.96 1.69 19.88
C TYR A 94 -13.77 2.41 19.23
N GLU A 95 -13.11 3.31 19.97
CA GLU A 95 -11.94 4.06 19.47
C GLU A 95 -10.80 3.13 19.05
N TRP A 96 -10.49 2.12 19.87
CA TRP A 96 -9.44 1.14 19.56
C TRP A 96 -9.76 0.34 18.29
N VAL A 97 -11.00 -0.11 18.12
CA VAL A 97 -11.45 -0.83 16.92
C VAL A 97 -11.39 0.07 15.68
N MET A 98 -11.84 1.33 15.79
CA MET A 98 -11.79 2.29 14.68
C MET A 98 -10.35 2.64 14.29
N MET A 99 -9.45 2.78 15.27
CA MET A 99 -8.02 2.93 15.03
C MET A 99 -7.47 1.72 14.28
N ALA A 100 -7.83 0.50 14.71
CA ALA A 100 -7.39 -0.73 14.06
C ALA A 100 -7.88 -0.82 12.60
N ILE A 101 -9.13 -0.44 12.34
CA ILE A 101 -9.66 -0.36 10.97
C ILE A 101 -8.86 0.64 10.13
N ASN A 102 -8.60 1.84 10.65
CA ASN A 102 -7.90 2.89 9.90
C ASN A 102 -6.45 2.52 9.60
N VAL A 103 -5.70 2.03 10.59
CA VAL A 103 -4.27 1.73 10.45
C VAL A 103 -4.05 0.40 9.72
N TYR A 104 -4.72 -0.67 10.12
CA TYR A 104 -4.40 -2.00 9.60
C TYR A 104 -5.16 -2.37 8.33
N LEU A 105 -6.40 -1.90 8.14
CA LEU A 105 -7.15 -2.19 6.92
C LEU A 105 -6.95 -1.10 5.87
N PHE A 106 -7.38 0.12 6.16
CA PHE A 106 -7.24 1.22 5.19
C PHE A 106 -5.78 1.59 4.98
N GLY A 107 -4.96 1.58 6.03
CA GLY A 107 -3.54 1.84 5.92
C GLY A 107 -2.79 0.81 5.07
N PHE A 108 -3.14 -0.48 5.17
CA PHE A 108 -2.59 -1.52 4.30
C PHE A 108 -2.90 -1.26 2.82
N VAL A 109 -4.13 -0.86 2.51
CA VAL A 109 -4.53 -0.54 1.13
C VAL A 109 -3.78 0.71 0.62
N LYS A 110 -3.68 1.77 1.45
CA LYS A 110 -2.92 2.98 1.12
C LYS A 110 -1.46 2.65 0.84
N PHE A 111 -0.83 1.86 1.72
CA PHE A 111 0.55 1.43 1.57
C PHE A 111 0.76 0.76 0.21
N PHE A 112 -0.05 -0.24 -0.13
CA PHE A 112 0.07 -0.96 -1.41
C PHE A 112 -0.08 -0.04 -2.61
N ILE A 113 -1.11 0.80 -2.62
CA ILE A 113 -1.36 1.73 -3.73
C ILE A 113 -0.19 2.70 -3.89
N LEU A 114 0.23 3.34 -2.80
CA LEU A 114 1.30 4.33 -2.82
C LEU A 114 2.66 3.71 -3.20
N SER A 115 2.96 2.49 -2.74
CA SER A 115 4.18 1.81 -3.14
C SER A 115 4.20 1.46 -4.63
N ILE A 116 3.08 1.00 -5.20
CA ILE A 116 3.00 0.71 -6.64
C ILE A 116 3.27 1.97 -7.45
N PHE A 117 2.56 3.07 -7.17
CA PHE A 117 2.77 4.33 -7.89
C PHE A 117 4.16 4.91 -7.66
N GLY A 118 4.64 4.89 -6.41
CA GLY A 118 5.95 5.41 -6.07
C GLY A 118 7.07 4.64 -6.75
N PHE A 119 7.02 3.31 -6.81
CA PHE A 119 8.04 2.52 -7.51
C PHE A 119 8.04 2.79 -9.01
N ILE A 120 6.87 2.92 -9.65
CA ILE A 120 6.78 3.31 -11.06
C ILE A 120 7.44 4.68 -11.30
N LEU A 121 7.20 5.66 -10.41
CA LEU A 121 7.82 6.98 -10.51
C LEU A 121 9.35 6.92 -10.34
N VAL A 122 9.83 6.10 -9.40
CA VAL A 122 11.28 5.91 -9.18
C VAL A 122 11.94 5.26 -10.38
N ASP A 123 11.31 4.24 -10.98
CA ASP A 123 11.81 3.58 -12.19
C ASP A 123 11.92 4.57 -13.35
N GLY A 124 10.85 5.36 -13.57
CA GLY A 124 10.84 6.39 -14.60
C GLY A 124 11.91 7.46 -14.39
N PHE A 125 12.11 7.90 -13.14
CA PHE A 125 13.12 8.90 -12.80
C PHE A 125 14.55 8.35 -12.96
N ALA A 126 14.82 7.14 -12.48
CA ALA A 126 16.14 6.51 -12.61
C ALA A 126 16.50 6.27 -14.08
N GLU A 127 15.54 5.85 -14.90
CA GLU A 127 15.76 5.66 -16.33
C GLU A 127 15.95 6.99 -17.08
N TYR A 128 15.27 8.06 -16.66
CA TYR A 128 15.51 9.41 -17.19
C TYR A 128 16.94 9.89 -16.91
N ILE A 129 17.44 9.71 -15.68
CA ILE A 129 18.83 10.02 -15.33
C ILE A 129 19.79 9.23 -16.22
N TYR A 130 19.55 7.92 -16.38
CA TYR A 130 20.41 7.05 -17.16
C TYR A 130 20.48 7.50 -18.64
N LYS A 131 19.33 7.77 -19.26
CA LYS A 131 19.26 8.25 -20.65
C LYS A 131 19.89 9.63 -20.84
N GLY A 132 19.71 10.54 -19.88
CA GLY A 132 20.31 11.88 -19.95
C GLY A 132 21.84 11.88 -19.76
N ALA A 133 22.36 10.95 -18.97
CA ALA A 133 23.77 10.93 -18.56
C ALA A 133 24.67 9.99 -19.40
N LEU A 134 24.08 9.06 -20.16
CA LEU A 134 24.79 8.26 -21.19
C LEU A 134 25.52 9.12 -22.24
N SER A 135 25.19 10.41 -22.39
CA SER A 135 25.92 11.33 -23.26
C SER A 135 27.32 11.73 -22.73
N LYS A 136 27.73 11.35 -21.51
CA LYS A 136 28.95 11.86 -20.86
C LYS A 136 29.93 10.81 -20.31
N ASN A 137 29.46 9.73 -19.66
CA ASN A 137 30.31 8.58 -19.24
C ASN A 137 29.50 7.49 -18.52
N GLU A 138 29.33 6.33 -19.15
CA GLU A 138 28.49 5.23 -18.64
C GLU A 138 29.04 4.59 -17.34
N ASN A 139 30.37 4.44 -17.24
CA ASN A 139 31.04 3.75 -16.13
C ASN A 139 30.88 4.42 -14.75
N VAL A 140 30.64 5.73 -14.70
CA VAL A 140 30.48 6.48 -13.44
C VAL A 140 29.00 6.68 -13.10
N VAL A 141 28.17 6.88 -14.13
CA VAL A 141 26.76 7.22 -13.98
C VAL A 141 25.92 6.02 -13.54
N GLY A 142 26.21 4.82 -14.06
CA GLY A 142 25.44 3.62 -13.78
C GLY A 142 25.32 3.31 -12.27
N PRO A 143 26.45 3.17 -11.54
CA PRO A 143 26.42 2.90 -10.11
C PRO A 143 25.71 3.98 -9.28
N VAL A 144 25.88 5.25 -9.65
CA VAL A 144 25.23 6.37 -8.96
C VAL A 144 23.72 6.35 -9.15
N ALA A 145 23.25 6.11 -10.38
CA ALA A 145 21.82 6.03 -10.67
C ALA A 145 21.15 4.87 -9.92
N GLU A 146 21.83 3.74 -9.78
CA GLU A 146 21.34 2.60 -9.00
C GLU A 146 21.27 2.92 -7.50
N TYR A 147 22.30 3.59 -6.95
CA TYR A 147 22.29 4.02 -5.55
C TYR A 147 21.15 5.00 -5.25
N VAL A 148 20.91 5.96 -6.16
CA VAL A 148 19.78 6.90 -6.07
C VAL A 148 18.45 6.14 -6.13
N ARG A 149 18.31 5.15 -7.02
CA ARG A 149 17.11 4.31 -7.12
C ARG A 149 16.78 3.61 -5.81
N ILE A 150 17.78 2.98 -5.18
CA ILE A 150 17.61 2.28 -3.88
C ILE A 150 17.14 3.25 -2.80
N ILE A 151 17.76 4.43 -2.71
CA ILE A 151 17.34 5.46 -1.74
C ILE A 151 15.90 5.90 -2.00
N LEU A 152 15.53 6.16 -3.24
CA LEU A 152 14.19 6.61 -3.58
C LEU A 152 13.13 5.53 -3.29
N TYR A 153 13.44 4.25 -3.51
CA TYR A 153 12.57 3.16 -3.06
C TYR A 153 12.39 3.16 -1.53
N LEU A 154 13.47 3.37 -0.77
CA LEU A 154 13.39 3.46 0.69
C LEU A 154 12.47 4.63 1.11
N VAL A 155 12.60 5.80 0.48
CA VAL A 155 11.73 6.96 0.71
C VAL A 155 10.27 6.64 0.39
N VAL A 156 9.99 6.01 -0.76
CA VAL A 156 8.64 5.61 -1.15
C VAL A 156 8.04 4.65 -0.13
N VAL A 157 8.79 3.65 0.33
CA VAL A 157 8.32 2.69 1.33
C VAL A 157 8.00 3.40 2.65
N THR A 158 8.91 4.23 3.15
CA THR A 158 8.67 4.97 4.40
C THR A 158 7.47 5.90 4.29
N PHE A 159 7.35 6.64 3.19
CA PHE A 159 6.20 7.48 2.93
C PHE A 159 4.89 6.67 2.87
N ALA A 160 4.88 5.55 2.15
CA ALA A 160 3.71 4.69 2.04
C ALA A 160 3.30 4.10 3.41
N LEU A 161 4.25 3.73 4.26
CA LEU A 161 4.00 3.25 5.62
C LEU A 161 3.44 4.35 6.51
N GLU A 162 3.98 5.57 6.42
CA GLU A 162 3.50 6.74 7.15
C GLU A 162 2.04 7.07 6.79
N GLN A 163 1.73 7.11 5.50
CA GLN A 163 0.36 7.29 5.02
C GLN A 163 -0.54 6.11 5.38
N GLY A 164 0.06 4.94 5.60
CA GLY A 164 -0.59 3.76 6.17
C GLY A 164 -0.93 3.90 7.67
N GLY A 165 -0.54 5.00 8.33
CA GLY A 165 -0.76 5.21 9.76
C GLY A 165 0.22 4.44 10.66
N ILE A 166 1.26 3.83 10.07
CA ILE A 166 2.33 3.18 10.83
C ILE A 166 3.30 4.28 11.29
N ASN A 167 3.68 4.24 12.57
CA ASN A 167 4.69 5.15 13.09
C ASN A 167 6.06 4.78 12.49
N VAL A 168 6.52 5.61 11.57
CA VAL A 168 7.83 5.48 10.91
C VAL A 168 8.80 6.58 11.32
N SER A 169 8.58 7.25 12.45
CA SER A 169 9.41 8.36 12.92
C SER A 169 10.91 8.05 12.90
N THR A 170 11.31 6.84 13.32
CA THR A 170 12.71 6.38 13.26
C THR A 170 13.23 6.24 11.83
N LEU A 171 12.43 5.69 10.91
CA LEU A 171 12.85 5.56 9.50
C LEU A 171 12.93 6.94 8.83
N SER A 172 11.94 7.80 9.10
CA SER A 172 11.85 9.15 8.57
C SER A 172 13.00 10.03 9.06
N SER A 173 13.38 9.93 10.34
CA SER A 173 14.52 10.69 10.88
C SER A 173 15.84 10.26 10.27
N MET A 174 16.02 8.97 9.94
CA MET A 174 17.19 8.47 9.21
C MET A 174 17.19 8.85 7.73
N LEU A 175 16.01 8.93 7.11
CA LEU A 175 15.85 9.30 5.70
C LEU A 175 15.98 10.80 5.44
N THR A 176 15.55 11.64 6.39
CA THR A 176 15.51 13.10 6.22
C THR A 176 16.86 13.68 5.76
N PRO A 177 18.01 13.36 6.39
CA PRO A 177 19.31 13.83 5.92
C PRO A 177 19.63 13.39 4.50
N ILE A 178 19.25 12.16 4.12
CA ILE A 178 19.51 11.60 2.79
C ILE A 178 18.68 12.34 1.73
N THR A 179 17.40 12.63 2.01
CA THR A 179 16.54 13.41 1.12
C THR A 179 17.04 14.83 0.90
N TRP A 180 17.51 15.50 1.96
CA TRP A 180 18.14 16.83 1.82
C TRP A 180 19.46 16.77 1.05
N GLY A 181 20.27 15.72 1.25
CA GLY A 181 21.50 15.48 0.49
C GLY A 181 21.22 15.32 -1.00
N LEU A 182 20.19 14.55 -1.37
CA LEU A 182 19.72 14.41 -2.76
C LEU A 182 19.22 15.74 -3.34
N ALA A 183 18.39 16.48 -2.59
CA ALA A 183 17.89 17.78 -3.02
C ALA A 183 19.03 18.78 -3.27
N ALA A 184 20.00 18.85 -2.35
CA ALA A 184 21.17 19.71 -2.49
C ALA A 184 22.03 19.32 -3.71
N ALA A 185 22.21 18.03 -3.97
CA ALA A 185 22.93 17.55 -5.14
C ALA A 185 22.24 17.98 -6.45
N VAL A 186 20.91 17.84 -6.54
CA VAL A 186 20.14 18.28 -7.72
C VAL A 186 20.27 19.79 -7.93
N VAL A 187 20.12 20.59 -6.87
CA VAL A 187 20.27 22.06 -6.94
C VAL A 187 21.68 22.44 -7.38
N ALA A 188 22.72 21.81 -6.83
CA ALA A 188 24.10 22.08 -7.20
C ALA A 188 24.37 21.79 -8.69
N VAL A 189 23.84 20.69 -9.22
CA VAL A 189 23.95 20.35 -10.65
C VAL A 189 23.24 21.38 -11.52
N LEU A 190 22.01 21.78 -11.17
CA LEU A 190 21.24 22.78 -11.91
C LEU A 190 21.97 24.14 -11.94
N VAL A 191 22.53 24.55 -10.80
CA VAL A 191 23.32 25.79 -10.69
C VAL A 191 24.59 25.70 -11.54
N ALA A 192 25.33 24.59 -11.46
CA ALA A 192 26.55 24.40 -12.25
C ALA A 192 26.27 24.41 -13.77
N GLU A 193 25.14 23.86 -14.21
CA GLU A 193 24.74 23.89 -15.62
C GLU A 193 24.31 25.30 -16.06
N ALA A 194 23.62 26.06 -15.21
CA ALA A 194 23.27 27.46 -15.48
C ALA A 194 24.50 28.35 -15.66
N PHE A 195 25.57 28.12 -14.89
CA PHE A 195 26.84 28.83 -15.05
C PHE A 195 27.62 28.41 -16.30
N ARG A 196 27.49 27.17 -16.77
CA ARG A 196 28.15 26.69 -18.01
C ARG A 196 27.52 27.23 -19.30
N LYS A 197 26.26 27.67 -19.27
CA LYS A 197 25.55 28.23 -20.43
C LYS A 197 25.72 29.75 -20.57
N LYS A 198 26.38 30.41 -19.62
CA LYS A 198 26.86 31.81 -19.74
C LYS A 198 28.32 31.82 -20.19
#